data_AF-A0A1G2RGG6-F1
#
_entry.id   AF-A0A1G2RGG6-F1
#
_cell.length_a   1.000
_cell.length_b   1.000
_cell.length_c   1.000
_cell.angle_alpha   90.00
_cell.angle_beta   90.00
_cell.angle_gamma   90.00
#
_symmetry.space_group_name_H-M   'P 1'
#
loop_
_entity.id
_entity.type
_entity.pdbx_description
1 polymer ?
#
loop_
_entity_poly.entity_id
_entity_poly.type
_entity_poly.pdbx_seq_one_letter_code
_entity_poly.pdbx_strand_id
1 'polypeptide(L)'
;MDTKQKIADFLRGKKRATSTEIARDLNFSRQYASQVLHGMALAGQVKKFGSTRGAFYVLPERVDELGPAASRRRLRNRNLKEHEVFERFVAASPAFQAAPENIRGILSYAFSEMLNNAIEHSQSLFIEVHLESDLHTIRFQVSDFGVGVFRNVMKQRGLKSELEAMQDLLKGKVTTDPKAHTGEGIFFTSKAGDRFLLESFGYRMVVDNLLPDVFFQQEKRVNRGTRVTFAIARKSPRRLNDLFKEYQSGPGSYAFDKTEVHVRLFTMGTIYVSRSQARRILVGLEKFKKIILDFERVPNIGQAFADEIFRVFQSRHPNISIVPLNMNETVRFMVQRVEKPSRQ
;
A
#
# COMPACT_ATOMS: atom_id res chain seq x y z
N MET A 1 33.15 -34.66 20.16
CA MET A 1 32.49 -33.60 19.37
C MET A 1 31.62 -32.79 20.31
N ASP A 2 31.87 -31.48 20.43
CA ASP A 2 31.12 -30.56 21.30
C ASP A 2 29.61 -30.58 20.97
N THR A 3 28.75 -30.54 21.98
CA THR A 3 27.29 -30.54 21.83
C THR A 3 26.82 -29.39 20.94
N LYS A 4 27.43 -28.20 21.06
CA LYS A 4 27.12 -27.04 20.20
C LYS A 4 27.47 -27.32 18.73
N GLN A 5 28.59 -27.98 18.49
CA GLN A 5 29.04 -28.36 17.14
C GLN A 5 28.05 -29.35 16.50
N LYS A 6 27.60 -30.37 17.23
CA LYS A 6 26.59 -31.33 16.75
C LYS A 6 25.27 -30.64 16.34
N ILE A 7 24.83 -29.66 17.13
CA ILE A 7 23.61 -28.88 16.82
C ILE A 7 23.84 -27.99 15.58
N ALA A 8 25.01 -27.36 15.46
CA ALA A 8 25.35 -26.55 14.30
C ALA A 8 25.39 -27.39 13.02
N ASP A 9 26.00 -28.58 13.07
CA ASP A 9 26.06 -29.52 11.95
C ASP A 9 24.66 -30.02 11.56
N PHE A 10 23.80 -30.30 12.54
CA PHE A 10 22.40 -30.63 12.30
C PHE A 10 21.63 -29.51 11.57
N LEU A 11 21.85 -28.25 11.97
CA LEU A 11 21.27 -27.07 11.32
C LEU A 11 21.94 -26.73 9.98
N ARG A 12 23.14 -27.24 9.69
CA ARG A 12 23.71 -27.22 8.33
C ARG A 12 23.01 -28.23 7.42
N GLY A 13 22.61 -29.38 7.95
CA GLY A 13 21.82 -30.38 7.21
C GLY A 13 20.35 -29.99 6.97
N LYS A 14 19.74 -29.18 7.86
CA LYS A 14 18.33 -28.75 7.78
C LYS A 14 18.19 -27.22 7.78
N LYS A 15 17.40 -26.65 6.86
CA LYS A 15 17.17 -25.18 6.78
C LYS A 15 16.70 -24.53 8.09
N ARG A 16 15.90 -25.26 8.90
CA ARG A 16 15.47 -24.88 10.25
C ARG A 16 15.15 -26.11 11.08
N ALA A 17 15.18 -25.98 12.40
CA ALA A 17 14.68 -27.02 13.30
C ALA A 17 14.15 -26.47 14.62
N THR A 18 13.15 -27.12 15.18
CA THR A 18 12.64 -26.87 16.54
C THR A 18 13.53 -27.55 17.58
N SER A 19 13.45 -27.09 18.83
CA SER A 19 14.14 -27.77 19.95
C SER A 19 13.70 -29.23 20.11
N THR A 20 12.46 -29.56 19.73
CA THR A 20 11.94 -30.93 19.77
C THR A 20 12.58 -31.82 18.72
N GLU A 21 12.74 -31.31 17.49
CA GLU A 21 13.40 -32.06 16.40
C GLU A 21 14.88 -32.27 16.69
N ILE A 22 15.57 -31.24 17.20
CA ILE A 22 16.98 -31.35 17.61
C ILE A 22 17.13 -32.36 18.75
N ALA A 23 16.27 -32.30 19.77
CA ALA A 23 16.31 -33.23 20.89
C ALA A 23 16.10 -34.69 20.43
N ARG A 24 15.13 -34.91 19.55
CA ARG A 24 14.82 -36.25 19.03
C ARG A 24 15.94 -36.80 18.15
N ASP A 25 16.40 -36.03 17.16
CA ASP A 25 17.35 -36.52 16.16
C ASP A 25 18.78 -36.66 16.75
N LEU A 26 19.14 -35.86 17.77
CA LEU A 26 20.44 -35.96 18.45
C LEU A 26 20.40 -36.77 19.76
N ASN A 27 19.27 -37.38 20.09
CA ASN A 27 19.04 -38.17 21.30
C ASN A 27 19.36 -37.41 22.61
N PHE A 28 18.93 -36.15 22.68
CA PHE A 28 19.02 -35.30 23.87
C PHE A 28 17.68 -35.19 24.60
N SER A 29 17.70 -34.90 25.90
CA SER A 29 16.48 -34.45 26.58
C SER A 29 16.06 -33.09 26.02
N ARG A 30 14.74 -32.84 25.93
CA ARG A 30 14.22 -31.54 25.46
C ARG A 30 14.73 -30.36 26.31
N GLN A 31 14.86 -30.57 27.61
CA GLN A 31 15.38 -29.55 28.54
C GLN A 31 16.84 -29.21 28.21
N TYR A 32 17.68 -30.23 28.02
CA TYR A 32 19.09 -30.04 27.68
C TYR A 32 19.25 -29.34 26.31
N ALA A 33 18.53 -29.79 25.28
CA ALA A 33 18.55 -29.13 23.97
C ALA A 33 18.11 -27.65 24.05
N SER A 34 17.07 -27.35 24.82
CA SER A 34 16.59 -25.98 25.00
C SER A 34 17.61 -25.10 25.73
N GLN A 35 18.30 -25.62 26.74
CA GLN A 35 19.33 -24.90 27.49
C GLN A 35 20.53 -24.57 26.60
N VAL A 36 21.01 -25.54 25.82
CA VAL A 36 22.15 -25.35 24.90
C VAL A 36 21.78 -24.36 23.79
N LEU A 37 20.60 -24.49 23.19
CA LEU A 37 20.11 -23.56 22.17
C LEU A 37 19.92 -22.14 22.70
N HIS A 38 19.49 -21.98 23.96
CA HIS A 38 19.42 -20.68 24.59
C HIS A 38 20.80 -20.03 24.72
N GLY A 39 21.80 -20.78 25.20
CA GLY A 39 23.19 -20.31 25.28
C GLY A 39 23.79 -19.97 23.92
N MET A 40 23.54 -20.79 22.89
CA MET A 40 23.98 -20.52 21.52
C MET A 40 23.29 -19.29 20.92
N ALA A 41 22.01 -19.05 21.26
CA ALA A 41 21.28 -17.88 20.80
C ALA A 41 21.80 -16.58 21.44
N LEU A 42 22.10 -16.61 22.75
CA LEU A 42 22.74 -15.48 23.44
C LEU A 42 24.13 -15.16 22.88
N ALA A 43 24.88 -16.19 22.49
CA ALA A 43 26.20 -16.05 21.85
C ALA A 43 26.13 -15.71 20.35
N GLY A 44 24.95 -15.51 19.77
CA GLY A 44 24.77 -15.19 18.34
C GLY A 44 25.08 -16.34 17.38
N GLN A 45 25.32 -17.55 17.87
CA GLN A 45 25.68 -18.72 17.06
C GLN A 45 24.47 -19.35 16.35
N VAL A 46 23.26 -19.10 16.85
CA VAL A 46 21.98 -19.45 16.22
C VAL A 46 20.98 -18.32 16.41
N LYS A 47 20.05 -18.13 15.47
CA LYS A 47 18.90 -17.24 15.64
C LYS A 47 17.64 -18.04 15.97
N LYS A 48 16.95 -17.62 17.03
CA LYS A 48 15.65 -18.15 17.44
C LYS A 48 14.52 -17.38 16.77
N PHE A 49 13.56 -18.09 16.21
CA PHE A 49 12.34 -17.56 15.63
C PHE A 49 11.12 -18.12 16.37
N GLY A 50 10.21 -17.25 16.79
CA GLY A 50 9.00 -17.62 17.55
C GLY A 50 9.21 -17.72 19.08
N SER A 51 8.13 -17.54 19.83
CA SER A 51 8.11 -17.53 21.31
C SER A 51 7.29 -18.66 21.95
N THR A 52 6.64 -19.51 21.15
CA THR A 52 5.74 -20.58 21.61
C THR A 52 6.30 -21.97 21.30
N ARG A 53 5.49 -23.04 21.45
CA ARG A 53 5.88 -24.44 21.12
C ARG A 53 6.37 -24.66 19.69
N GLY A 54 6.07 -23.75 18.76
CA GLY A 54 6.55 -23.79 17.37
C GLY A 54 7.85 -23.02 17.12
N ALA A 55 8.56 -22.59 18.17
CA ALA A 55 9.82 -21.87 18.00
C ALA A 55 10.89 -22.76 17.35
N PHE A 56 11.62 -22.19 16.38
CA PHE A 56 12.68 -22.88 15.65
C PHE A 56 13.97 -22.07 15.62
N TYR A 57 15.06 -22.75 15.32
CA TYR A 57 16.42 -22.23 15.34
C TYR A 57 17.08 -22.42 13.97
N VAL A 58 17.93 -21.46 13.62
CA VAL A 58 18.58 -21.37 12.30
C VAL A 58 19.99 -20.80 12.49
N LEU A 59 20.93 -21.21 11.63
CA LEU A 59 22.27 -20.63 11.61
C LEU A 59 22.21 -19.19 11.09
N PRO A 60 22.99 -18.23 11.64
CA PRO A 60 22.96 -16.83 11.24
C PRO A 60 23.17 -16.62 9.74
N GLU A 61 24.09 -17.37 9.14
CA GLU A 61 24.41 -17.36 7.70
C GLU A 61 23.29 -17.93 6.80
N ARG A 62 22.37 -18.71 7.37
CA ARG A 62 21.24 -19.35 6.66
C ARG A 62 19.89 -18.72 6.98
N VAL A 63 19.87 -17.65 7.78
CA VAL A 63 18.65 -16.86 8.02
C VAL A 63 18.00 -16.45 6.71
N ASP A 64 18.85 -16.17 5.72
CA ASP A 64 18.50 -15.78 4.36
C ASP A 64 17.93 -16.93 3.51
N GLU A 65 18.15 -18.20 3.89
CA GLU A 65 17.69 -19.41 3.17
C GLU A 65 16.33 -19.94 3.63
N LEU A 66 15.77 -19.38 4.70
CA LEU A 66 14.50 -19.82 5.30
C LEU A 66 13.29 -19.66 4.38
N GLY A 67 13.46 -18.99 3.24
CA GLY A 67 12.34 -18.46 2.49
C GLY A 67 11.64 -17.36 3.29
N PRO A 68 10.48 -16.87 2.83
CA PRO A 68 9.80 -15.79 3.49
C PRO A 68 9.47 -16.15 4.94
N ALA A 69 9.98 -15.36 5.89
CA ALA A 69 9.52 -15.41 7.28
C ALA A 69 8.08 -14.88 7.30
N ALA A 70 7.12 -15.79 7.11
CA ALA A 70 5.70 -15.49 7.07
C ALA A 70 5.13 -15.54 8.49
N SER A 71 4.57 -14.42 8.94
CA SER A 71 3.91 -14.27 10.23
C SER A 71 2.46 -13.90 9.97
N ARG A 72 1.52 -14.78 10.36
CA ARG A 72 0.07 -14.51 10.26
C ARG A 72 -0.55 -14.41 11.65
N ARG A 73 -1.43 -13.43 11.81
CA ARG A 73 -2.28 -13.27 13.01
C ARG A 73 -3.69 -12.91 12.62
N ARG A 74 -4.63 -13.44 13.39
CA ARG A 74 -6.03 -13.07 13.35
C ARG A 74 -6.34 -12.32 14.64
N LEU A 75 -6.74 -11.06 14.49
CA LEU A 75 -7.02 -10.12 15.56
C LEU A 75 -8.53 -9.97 15.69
N ARG A 76 -9.04 -9.95 16.91
CA ARG A 76 -10.43 -9.59 17.17
C ARG A 76 -10.54 -8.07 17.09
N ASN A 77 -11.44 -7.55 16.27
CA ASN A 77 -11.62 -6.11 16.10
C ASN A 77 -12.42 -5.51 17.27
N ARG A 78 -11.78 -5.41 18.43
CA ARG A 78 -12.36 -4.83 19.65
C ARG A 78 -11.26 -4.10 20.40
N ASN A 79 -11.35 -2.78 20.47
CA ASN A 79 -10.36 -1.90 21.11
C ASN A 79 -8.93 -2.16 20.60
N LEU A 80 -8.80 -2.46 19.29
CA LEU A 80 -7.48 -2.58 18.68
C LEU A 80 -6.89 -1.18 18.49
N LYS A 81 -5.60 -1.07 18.76
CA LYS A 81 -4.78 0.09 18.50
C LYS A 81 -3.70 -0.30 17.51
N GLU A 82 -3.65 0.40 16.39
CA GLU A 82 -2.75 0.15 15.27
C GLU A 82 -1.28 0.15 15.70
N HIS A 83 -0.84 1.14 16.49
CA HIS A 83 0.53 1.22 16.99
C HIS A 83 0.91 0.03 17.88
N GLU A 84 0.01 -0.43 18.78
CA GLU A 84 0.30 -1.58 19.65
C GLU A 84 0.43 -2.88 18.84
N VAL A 85 -0.40 -3.03 17.81
CA VAL A 85 -0.32 -4.19 16.90
C VAL A 85 0.97 -4.12 16.08
N PHE A 86 1.30 -2.96 15.53
CA PHE A 86 2.53 -2.75 14.76
C PHE A 86 3.76 -3.11 15.58
N GLU A 87 3.93 -2.52 16.77
CA GLU A 87 5.07 -2.76 17.66
C GLU A 87 5.23 -4.25 17.96
N ARG A 88 4.14 -4.94 18.34
CA ARG A 88 4.18 -6.38 18.63
C ARG A 88 4.54 -7.22 17.41
N PHE A 89 4.07 -6.84 16.22
CA PHE A 89 4.23 -7.65 15.01
C PHE A 89 5.57 -7.41 14.32
N VAL A 90 6.09 -6.18 14.38
CA VAL A 90 7.38 -5.78 13.84
C VAL A 90 8.53 -6.15 14.79
N ALA A 91 8.37 -6.04 16.10
CA ALA A 91 9.36 -6.54 17.06
C ALA A 91 9.60 -8.05 16.91
N ALA A 92 8.58 -8.79 16.49
CA ALA A 92 8.67 -10.23 16.23
C ALA A 92 9.29 -10.60 14.87
N SER A 93 9.58 -9.63 13.99
CA SER A 93 10.08 -9.87 12.63
C SER A 93 11.52 -9.35 12.45
N PRO A 94 12.54 -10.23 12.43
CA PRO A 94 13.93 -9.83 12.28
C PRO A 94 14.22 -9.04 11.01
N ALA A 95 13.50 -9.32 9.91
CA ALA A 95 13.68 -8.59 8.66
C ALA A 95 13.25 -7.13 8.74
N PHE A 96 12.22 -6.83 9.53
CA PHE A 96 11.76 -5.46 9.76
C PHE A 96 12.70 -4.73 10.73
N GLN A 97 13.19 -5.42 11.77
CA GLN A 97 14.17 -4.85 12.71
C GLN A 97 15.48 -4.49 12.02
N ALA A 98 15.94 -5.31 11.08
CA ALA A 98 17.14 -5.07 10.30
C ALA A 98 16.94 -4.13 9.10
N ALA A 99 15.73 -3.62 8.87
CA ALA A 99 15.47 -2.71 7.76
C ALA A 99 16.05 -1.31 8.04
N PRO A 100 16.55 -0.60 7.01
CA PRO A 100 16.97 0.79 7.13
C PRO A 100 15.85 1.69 7.69
N GLU A 101 16.23 2.81 8.33
CA GLU A 101 15.28 3.72 8.96
C GLU A 101 14.18 4.23 8.01
N ASN A 102 14.53 4.61 6.78
CA ASN A 102 13.56 5.06 5.79
C ASN A 102 12.54 3.97 5.46
N ILE A 103 12.98 2.70 5.38
CA ILE A 103 12.11 1.56 5.12
C ILE A 103 11.22 1.25 6.32
N ARG A 104 11.76 1.30 7.55
CA ARG A 104 10.97 1.13 8.78
C ARG A 104 9.89 2.21 8.91
N GLY A 105 10.22 3.47 8.60
CA GLY A 105 9.28 4.58 8.59
C GLY A 105 8.15 4.37 7.59
N ILE A 106 8.47 3.98 6.34
CA ILE A 106 7.47 3.67 5.31
C ILE A 106 6.55 2.51 5.76
N LEU A 107 7.13 1.42 6.27
CA LEU A 107 6.36 0.26 6.73
C LEU A 107 5.47 0.61 7.92
N SER A 108 5.96 1.41 8.88
CA SER A 108 5.18 1.87 10.03
C SER A 108 3.98 2.71 9.63
N TYR A 109 4.21 3.71 8.78
CA TYR A 109 3.16 4.55 8.23
C TYR A 109 2.12 3.71 7.46
N ALA A 110 2.57 2.97 6.44
CA ALA A 110 1.70 2.22 5.55
C ALA A 110 0.89 1.15 6.30
N PHE A 111 1.52 0.44 7.24
CA PHE A 111 0.83 -0.60 8.00
C PHE A 111 -0.22 0.00 8.94
N SER A 112 0.13 1.06 9.67
CA SER A 112 -0.78 1.71 10.62
C SER A 112 -1.99 2.30 9.90
N GLU A 113 -1.79 3.00 8.79
CA GLU A 113 -2.88 3.54 7.97
C GLU A 113 -3.84 2.43 7.50
N MET A 114 -3.29 1.31 7.00
CA MET A 114 -4.12 0.23 6.45
C MET A 114 -4.82 -0.57 7.53
N LEU A 115 -4.19 -0.77 8.68
CA LEU A 115 -4.83 -1.41 9.83
C LEU A 115 -5.90 -0.51 10.44
N ASN A 116 -5.66 0.80 10.56
CA ASN A 116 -6.65 1.74 11.07
C ASN A 116 -7.90 1.78 10.19
N ASN A 117 -7.73 1.87 8.86
CA ASN A 117 -8.83 1.76 7.90
C ASN A 117 -9.64 0.47 8.08
N ALA A 118 -8.98 -0.66 8.35
CA ALA A 118 -9.66 -1.92 8.62
C ALA A 118 -10.41 -1.90 9.97
N ILE A 119 -9.85 -1.29 11.01
CA ILE A 119 -10.49 -1.18 12.34
C ILE A 119 -11.76 -0.32 12.26
N GLU A 120 -11.66 0.86 11.66
CA GLU A 120 -12.69 1.90 11.70
C GLU A 120 -13.81 1.69 10.68
N HIS A 121 -13.47 1.22 9.47
CA HIS A 121 -14.41 1.25 8.36
C HIS A 121 -14.91 -0.13 7.92
N SER A 122 -14.23 -1.22 8.30
CA SER A 122 -14.63 -2.55 7.80
C SER A 122 -15.94 -3.06 8.39
N GLN A 123 -16.25 -2.70 9.64
CA GLN A 123 -17.29 -3.37 10.45
C GLN A 123 -17.06 -4.89 10.61
N SER A 124 -15.83 -5.36 10.39
CA SER A 124 -15.49 -6.78 10.52
C SER A 124 -15.23 -7.16 11.97
N LEU A 125 -15.67 -8.36 12.38
CA LEU A 125 -15.38 -8.92 13.70
C LEU A 125 -13.89 -9.28 13.89
N PHE A 126 -13.22 -9.62 12.79
CA PHE A 126 -11.83 -10.05 12.80
C PHE A 126 -11.05 -9.38 11.68
N ILE A 127 -9.79 -9.05 11.96
CA ILE A 127 -8.84 -8.56 10.99
C ILE A 127 -7.68 -9.54 10.95
N GLU A 128 -7.26 -9.94 9.76
CA GLU A 128 -6.06 -10.74 9.57
C GLU A 128 -4.91 -9.87 9.09
N VAL A 129 -3.77 -10.08 9.70
CA VAL A 129 -2.52 -9.42 9.34
C VAL A 129 -1.50 -10.48 8.98
N HIS A 130 -0.81 -10.26 7.87
CA HIS A 130 0.28 -11.08 7.39
C HIS A 130 1.52 -10.22 7.16
N LEU A 131 2.69 -10.64 7.66
CA LEU A 131 3.98 -10.10 7.25
C LEU A 131 4.76 -11.19 6.56
N GLU A 132 5.41 -10.83 5.47
CA GLU A 132 6.35 -11.68 4.74
C GLU A 132 7.59 -10.86 4.42
N SER A 133 8.74 -11.50 4.39
CA SER A 133 9.98 -10.84 3.98
C SER A 133 10.94 -11.85 3.38
N ASP A 134 11.54 -11.50 2.25
CA ASP A 134 12.63 -12.24 1.63
C ASP A 134 13.93 -11.39 1.60
N LEU A 135 14.91 -11.80 0.80
CA LEU A 135 16.19 -11.09 0.69
C LEU A 135 16.09 -9.71 0.07
N HIS A 136 15.06 -9.48 -0.73
CA HIS A 136 14.91 -8.28 -1.53
C HIS A 136 13.74 -7.43 -1.09
N THR A 137 12.68 -8.03 -0.57
CA THR A 137 11.38 -7.38 -0.38
C THR A 137 10.83 -7.62 1.02
N ILE A 138 10.19 -6.60 1.57
CA ILE A 138 9.32 -6.70 2.73
C ILE A 138 7.89 -6.48 2.26
N ARG A 139 6.97 -7.37 2.65
CA ARG A 139 5.57 -7.33 2.30
C ARG A 139 4.70 -7.43 3.55
N PHE A 140 3.60 -6.70 3.56
CA PHE A 140 2.52 -6.96 4.50
C PHE A 140 1.18 -7.08 3.78
N GLN A 141 0.26 -7.77 4.45
CA GLN A 141 -1.14 -7.83 4.06
C GLN A 141 -2.01 -7.50 5.27
N VAL A 142 -3.03 -6.67 5.07
CA VAL A 142 -4.12 -6.44 6.01
C VAL A 142 -5.41 -6.89 5.35
N SER A 143 -6.20 -7.71 6.02
CA SER A 143 -7.45 -8.26 5.49
C SER A 143 -8.57 -8.16 6.50
N ASP A 144 -9.65 -7.49 6.11
CA ASP A 144 -10.92 -7.52 6.82
C ASP A 144 -11.94 -8.37 6.05
N PHE A 145 -13.01 -8.79 6.72
CA PHE A 145 -14.09 -9.58 6.14
C PHE A 145 -15.42 -8.83 6.15
N GLY A 146 -15.33 -7.50 6.09
CA GLY A 146 -16.40 -6.56 6.33
C GLY A 146 -17.12 -6.09 5.07
N VAL A 147 -17.52 -4.82 5.09
CA VAL A 147 -18.31 -4.16 4.03
C VAL A 147 -17.57 -3.99 2.70
N GLY A 148 -16.23 -3.96 2.74
CA GLY A 148 -15.37 -3.75 1.58
C GLY A 148 -15.16 -2.27 1.25
N VAL A 149 -13.92 -1.90 0.97
CA VAL A 149 -13.49 -0.51 0.76
C VAL A 149 -14.24 0.19 -0.39
N PHE A 150 -14.34 -0.45 -1.56
CA PHE A 150 -14.95 0.20 -2.73
C PHE A 150 -16.45 0.43 -2.52
N ARG A 151 -17.15 -0.58 -1.99
CA ARG A 151 -18.56 -0.48 -1.65
C ARG A 151 -18.83 0.56 -0.57
N ASN A 152 -17.96 0.64 0.44
CA ASN A 152 -18.04 1.68 1.45
C ASN A 152 -17.92 3.05 0.78
N VAL A 153 -16.85 3.32 0.04
CA VAL A 153 -16.63 4.59 -0.67
C VAL A 153 -17.80 4.94 -1.60
N MET A 154 -18.31 3.97 -2.36
CA MET A 154 -19.49 4.16 -3.22
C MET A 154 -20.70 4.64 -2.43
N LYS A 155 -21.06 3.95 -1.35
CA LYS A 155 -22.21 4.29 -0.52
C LYS A 155 -22.08 5.70 0.07
N GLN A 156 -20.88 6.02 0.54
CA GLN A 156 -20.56 7.29 1.21
C GLN A 156 -20.60 8.48 0.26
N ARG A 157 -20.20 8.26 -1.00
CA ARG A 157 -20.04 9.32 -2.00
C ARG A 157 -21.10 9.31 -3.11
N GLY A 158 -22.06 8.38 -3.04
CA GLY A 158 -23.09 8.21 -4.06
C GLY A 158 -22.53 7.80 -5.43
N LEU A 159 -21.43 7.03 -5.45
CA LEU A 159 -20.81 6.57 -6.69
C LEU A 159 -21.53 5.36 -7.27
N LYS A 160 -21.47 5.23 -8.59
CA LYS A 160 -22.28 4.25 -9.34
C LYS A 160 -21.59 2.91 -9.55
N SER A 161 -20.28 2.84 -9.34
CA SER A 161 -19.50 1.62 -9.55
C SER A 161 -18.24 1.57 -8.68
N GLU A 162 -17.70 0.36 -8.47
CA GLU A 162 -16.44 0.15 -7.79
C GLU A 162 -15.27 0.80 -8.54
N LEU A 163 -15.38 0.91 -9.87
CA LEU A 163 -14.44 1.64 -10.72
C LEU A 163 -14.38 3.13 -10.36
N GLU A 164 -15.53 3.78 -10.20
CA GLU A 164 -15.59 5.18 -9.75
C GLU A 164 -15.00 5.33 -8.33
N ALA A 165 -15.20 4.35 -7.44
CA ALA A 165 -14.58 4.38 -6.12
C ALA A 165 -13.05 4.24 -6.16
N MET A 166 -12.51 3.36 -7.01
CA MET A 166 -11.06 3.24 -7.23
C MET A 166 -10.47 4.55 -7.77
N GLN A 167 -11.12 5.13 -8.77
CA GLN A 167 -10.76 6.43 -9.35
C GLN A 167 -10.73 7.55 -8.31
N ASP A 168 -11.76 7.63 -7.45
CA ASP A 168 -11.82 8.65 -6.41
C ASP A 168 -10.71 8.47 -5.37
N LEU A 169 -10.45 7.23 -4.91
CA LEU A 169 -9.36 6.93 -3.97
C LEU A 169 -8.00 7.41 -4.49
N LEU A 170 -7.76 7.33 -5.80
CA LEU A 170 -6.53 7.81 -6.44
C LEU A 170 -6.42 9.33 -6.57
N LYS A 171 -7.49 10.10 -6.34
CA LYS A 171 -7.40 11.58 -6.28
C LYS A 171 -6.87 12.07 -4.95
N GLY A 172 -6.96 11.26 -3.89
CA GLY A 172 -6.62 11.64 -2.52
C GLY A 172 -7.70 12.51 -1.84
N LYS A 173 -7.55 12.73 -0.52
CA LYS A 173 -8.53 13.44 0.34
C LYS A 173 -9.94 12.85 0.27
N VAL A 174 -10.00 11.53 0.18
CA VAL A 174 -11.26 10.77 0.20
C VAL A 174 -11.52 10.33 1.62
N THR A 175 -12.28 11.15 2.35
CA THR A 175 -12.76 10.84 3.70
C THR A 175 -14.26 10.70 3.74
N THR A 176 -14.67 9.78 4.59
CA THR A 176 -16.05 9.58 5.04
C THR A 176 -16.37 10.40 6.29
N ASP A 177 -15.33 10.75 7.06
CA ASP A 177 -15.41 11.61 8.23
C ASP A 177 -14.25 12.63 8.20
N PRO A 178 -14.46 13.83 7.64
CA PRO A 178 -13.42 14.85 7.55
C PRO A 178 -12.94 15.41 8.89
N LYS A 179 -13.66 15.18 10.00
CA LYS A 179 -13.27 15.64 11.33
C LYS A 179 -12.30 14.68 12.00
N ALA A 180 -12.46 13.37 11.74
CA ALA A 180 -11.61 12.32 12.30
C ALA A 180 -10.48 11.88 11.35
N HIS A 181 -10.69 11.97 10.02
CA HIS A 181 -9.77 11.44 9.02
C HIS A 181 -9.52 12.43 7.88
N THR A 182 -8.26 12.56 7.47
CA THR A 182 -7.87 13.42 6.35
C THR A 182 -8.23 12.81 4.98
N GLY A 183 -8.48 11.50 4.93
CA GLY A 183 -8.77 10.77 3.70
C GLY A 183 -7.53 10.57 2.81
N GLU A 184 -6.35 10.62 3.41
CA GLU A 184 -5.06 10.61 2.71
C GLU A 184 -4.35 9.24 2.81
N GLY A 185 -4.73 8.41 3.77
CA GLY A 185 -4.04 7.16 4.13
C GLY A 185 -3.86 6.18 2.98
N ILE A 186 -4.96 5.79 2.30
CA ILE A 186 -4.90 4.88 1.14
C ILE A 186 -4.08 5.51 0.01
N PHE A 187 -4.27 6.81 -0.25
CA PHE A 187 -3.59 7.53 -1.31
C PHE A 187 -2.07 7.51 -1.11
N PHE A 188 -1.56 8.00 0.02
CA PHE A 188 -0.12 8.04 0.27
C PHE A 188 0.46 6.65 0.47
N THR A 189 -0.26 5.72 1.11
CA THR A 189 0.20 4.33 1.21
C THR A 189 0.39 3.70 -0.17
N SER A 190 -0.50 4.00 -1.13
CA SER A 190 -0.36 3.48 -2.50
C SER A 190 0.88 3.99 -3.24
N LYS A 191 1.42 5.15 -2.82
CA LYS A 191 2.58 5.82 -3.43
C LYS A 191 3.90 5.57 -2.66
N ALA A 192 3.81 5.21 -1.37
CA ALA A 192 4.97 5.03 -0.50
C ALA A 192 5.77 3.74 -0.78
N GLY A 193 5.08 2.69 -1.23
CA GLY A 193 5.69 1.39 -1.54
C GLY A 193 6.12 1.23 -2.99
N ASP A 194 6.74 0.11 -3.31
CA ASP A 194 7.03 -0.26 -4.70
C ASP A 194 5.79 -0.82 -5.39
N ARG A 195 4.99 -1.61 -4.66
CA ARG A 195 3.69 -2.10 -5.12
C ARG A 195 2.64 -2.03 -4.03
N PHE A 196 1.45 -1.59 -4.41
CA PHE A 196 0.27 -1.55 -3.56
C PHE A 196 -0.92 -2.19 -4.30
N LEU A 197 -1.59 -3.13 -3.64
CA LEU A 197 -2.80 -3.78 -4.14
C LEU A 197 -3.92 -3.57 -3.14
N LEU A 198 -5.09 -3.16 -3.65
CA LEU A 198 -6.32 -3.02 -2.89
C LEU A 198 -7.40 -3.86 -3.55
N GLU A 199 -7.87 -4.88 -2.85
CA GLU A 199 -8.80 -5.89 -3.37
C GLU A 199 -10.08 -5.92 -2.55
N SER A 200 -11.24 -5.90 -3.20
CA SER A 200 -12.52 -6.00 -2.52
C SER A 200 -13.61 -6.50 -3.45
N PHE A 201 -14.33 -7.55 -3.05
CA PHE A 201 -15.47 -8.10 -3.77
C PHE A 201 -15.23 -8.35 -5.27
N GLY A 202 -14.06 -8.90 -5.62
CA GLY A 202 -13.71 -9.22 -7.01
C GLY A 202 -13.23 -8.03 -7.83
N TYR A 203 -13.03 -6.85 -7.22
CA TYR A 203 -12.33 -5.74 -7.85
C TYR A 203 -10.95 -5.58 -7.22
N ARG A 204 -9.97 -5.24 -8.06
CA ARG A 204 -8.60 -4.99 -7.63
C ARG A 204 -8.06 -3.71 -8.27
N MET A 205 -7.52 -2.84 -7.42
CA MET A 205 -6.67 -1.72 -7.81
C MET A 205 -5.21 -2.09 -7.54
N VAL A 206 -4.35 -1.95 -8.54
CA VAL A 206 -2.90 -2.15 -8.43
C VAL A 206 -2.20 -0.84 -8.76
N VAL A 207 -1.38 -0.35 -7.83
CA VAL A 207 -0.44 0.75 -8.05
C VAL A 207 0.96 0.14 -8.06
N ASP A 208 1.60 0.16 -9.22
CA ASP A 208 2.96 -0.33 -9.42
C ASP A 208 3.89 0.86 -9.66
N ASN A 209 4.61 1.26 -8.61
CA ASN A 209 5.51 2.40 -8.67
C ASN A 209 6.89 2.06 -9.25
N LEU A 210 7.13 0.79 -9.65
CA LEU A 210 8.31 0.38 -10.43
C LEU A 210 8.06 0.45 -11.93
N LEU A 211 6.84 0.13 -12.38
CA LEU A 211 6.36 0.32 -13.76
C LEU A 211 5.75 1.73 -14.00
N PRO A 212 5.97 2.67 -13.07
CA PRO A 212 5.03 3.76 -12.70
C PRO A 212 3.65 3.71 -13.37
N ASP A 213 2.83 2.73 -13.02
CA ASP A 213 1.51 2.56 -13.64
C ASP A 213 0.42 2.07 -12.67
N VAL A 214 -0.84 2.28 -13.05
CA VAL A 214 -2.02 1.90 -12.26
C VAL A 214 -2.97 1.04 -13.09
N PHE A 215 -3.45 -0.05 -12.47
CA PHE A 215 -4.33 -1.03 -13.11
C PHE A 215 -5.59 -1.26 -12.29
N PHE A 216 -6.73 -1.32 -12.99
CA PHE A 216 -8.00 -1.77 -12.43
C PHE A 216 -8.36 -3.11 -13.06
N GLN A 217 -8.67 -4.09 -12.21
CA GLN A 217 -8.91 -5.47 -12.62
C GLN A 217 -10.20 -5.97 -11.98
N GLN A 218 -10.94 -6.79 -12.73
CA GLN A 218 -12.05 -7.57 -12.22
C GLN A 218 -11.62 -9.03 -12.14
N GLU A 219 -11.60 -9.56 -10.93
CA GLU A 219 -11.14 -10.90 -10.60
C GLU A 219 -12.31 -11.88 -10.56
N LYS A 220 -12.12 -13.08 -11.11
CA LYS A 220 -13.13 -14.15 -11.04
C LYS A 220 -13.36 -14.64 -9.61
N ARG A 221 -12.33 -14.57 -8.76
CA ARG A 221 -12.41 -14.97 -7.35
C ARG A 221 -12.79 -13.75 -6.50
N VAL A 222 -13.92 -13.86 -5.81
CA VAL A 222 -14.45 -12.79 -4.97
C VAL A 222 -13.96 -13.00 -3.53
N ASN A 223 -13.13 -12.08 -3.03
CA ASN A 223 -12.86 -11.96 -1.61
C ASN A 223 -14.01 -11.20 -0.93
N ARG A 224 -14.40 -11.62 0.27
CA ARG A 224 -15.30 -10.83 1.13
C ARG A 224 -14.48 -9.82 1.93
N GLY A 225 -14.96 -8.57 2.00
CA GLY A 225 -14.29 -7.49 2.71
C GLY A 225 -13.21 -6.82 1.88
N THR A 226 -12.17 -6.32 2.54
CA THR A 226 -11.01 -5.68 1.89
C THR A 226 -9.74 -6.45 2.18
N ARG A 227 -8.87 -6.58 1.18
CA ARG A 227 -7.49 -7.00 1.35
C ARG A 227 -6.56 -5.94 0.76
N VAL A 228 -5.65 -5.47 1.59
CA VAL A 228 -4.54 -4.62 1.20
C VAL A 228 -3.27 -5.46 1.16
N THR A 229 -2.50 -5.37 0.09
CA THR A 229 -1.13 -5.89 0.03
C THR A 229 -0.17 -4.76 -0.29
N PHE A 230 0.86 -4.59 0.52
CA PHE A 230 1.90 -3.60 0.34
C PHE A 230 3.26 -4.28 0.25
N ALA A 231 4.11 -3.85 -0.68
CA ALA A 231 5.45 -4.36 -0.84
C ALA A 231 6.46 -3.24 -1.11
N ILE A 232 7.65 -3.37 -0.51
CA ILE A 232 8.78 -2.46 -0.71
C ILE A 232 10.10 -3.23 -0.66
N ALA A 233 11.04 -2.86 -1.52
CA ALA A 233 12.38 -3.39 -1.53
C ALA A 233 13.15 -2.94 -0.27
N ARG A 234 13.93 -3.86 0.32
CA ARG A 234 14.74 -3.64 1.52
C ARG A 234 15.80 -2.55 1.35
N LYS A 235 16.17 -2.26 0.10
CA LYS A 235 17.15 -1.23 -0.30
C LYS A 235 16.51 -0.08 -1.10
N SER A 236 15.20 0.08 -1.03
CA SER A 236 14.51 1.17 -1.74
C SER A 236 15.04 2.53 -1.26
N PRO A 237 15.33 3.47 -2.19
CA PRO A 237 15.78 4.82 -1.81
C PRO A 237 14.63 5.72 -1.35
N ARG A 238 13.38 5.26 -1.46
CA ARG A 238 12.17 6.03 -1.13
C ARG A 238 12.19 6.56 0.30
N ARG A 239 11.61 7.75 0.49
CA ARG A 239 11.40 8.40 1.78
C ARG A 239 10.02 9.05 1.82
N LEU A 240 9.31 8.92 2.94
CA LEU A 240 7.98 9.53 3.12
C LEU A 240 8.02 11.05 2.98
N ASN A 241 9.07 11.70 3.48
CA ASN A 241 9.19 13.15 3.38
C ASN A 241 9.28 13.64 1.94
N ASP A 242 9.97 12.90 1.08
CA ASP A 242 10.09 13.27 -0.34
C ASP A 242 8.74 13.04 -1.04
N LEU A 243 8.07 11.93 -0.74
CA LEU A 243 6.70 11.66 -1.20
C LEU A 243 5.73 12.79 -0.79
N PHE A 244 5.71 13.21 0.48
CA PHE A 244 4.79 14.25 0.92
C PHE A 244 5.09 15.60 0.25
N LYS A 245 6.37 15.94 0.04
CA LYS A 245 6.78 17.13 -0.70
C LYS A 245 6.30 17.14 -2.14
N GLU A 246 6.27 15.98 -2.81
CA GLU A 246 5.77 15.88 -4.19
C GLU A 246 4.32 16.33 -4.33
N TYR A 247 3.52 16.26 -3.26
CA TYR A 247 2.10 16.61 -3.25
C TYR A 247 1.80 17.96 -2.56
N GLN A 248 2.82 18.81 -2.41
CA GLN A 248 2.70 20.20 -2.02
C GLN A 248 2.65 21.11 -3.26
N SER A 249 1.82 22.15 -3.24
CA SER A 249 1.65 23.09 -4.36
C SER A 249 2.78 24.12 -4.48
N GLY A 250 3.58 24.33 -3.43
CA GLY A 250 4.73 25.24 -3.46
C GLY A 250 5.69 25.07 -2.28
N PRO A 251 6.91 25.63 -2.37
CA PRO A 251 7.92 25.55 -1.31
C PRO A 251 7.40 26.14 0.01
N GLY A 252 7.51 25.38 1.11
CA GLY A 252 7.07 25.81 2.44
C GLY A 252 5.59 25.56 2.76
N SER A 253 4.78 25.09 1.80
CA SER A 253 3.45 24.54 2.11
C SER A 253 3.64 23.16 2.77
N TYR A 254 3.08 22.94 3.95
CA TYR A 254 3.03 21.61 4.58
C TYR A 254 1.75 20.85 4.23
N ALA A 255 0.87 21.43 3.41
CA ALA A 255 -0.42 20.85 3.09
C ALA A 255 -0.35 19.92 1.87
N PHE A 256 -1.07 18.80 1.93
CA PHE A 256 -1.44 18.05 0.74
C PHE A 256 -2.43 18.90 -0.08
N ASP A 257 -1.96 19.69 -1.03
CA ASP A 257 -2.81 20.60 -1.82
C ASP A 257 -2.51 20.54 -3.33
N LYS A 258 -1.66 19.59 -3.73
CA LYS A 258 -1.46 19.18 -5.10
C LYS A 258 -1.92 17.73 -5.28
N THR A 259 -2.59 17.42 -6.39
CA THR A 259 -2.91 16.03 -6.79
C THR A 259 -2.61 15.79 -8.25
N GLU A 260 -2.52 14.53 -8.65
CA GLU A 260 -2.28 14.10 -10.02
C GLU A 260 -3.28 13.03 -10.43
N VAL A 261 -3.95 13.27 -11.56
CA VAL A 261 -5.00 12.42 -12.07
C VAL A 261 -4.61 11.89 -13.45
N HIS A 262 -4.52 10.56 -13.55
CA HIS A 262 -4.27 9.88 -14.81
C HIS A 262 -5.58 9.81 -15.59
N VAL A 263 -5.73 10.66 -16.61
CA VAL A 263 -6.97 10.80 -17.37
C VAL A 263 -7.40 9.46 -17.97
N ARG A 264 -6.42 8.63 -18.36
CA ARG A 264 -6.66 7.30 -18.93
C ARG A 264 -7.51 6.37 -18.05
N LEU A 265 -7.48 6.56 -16.74
CA LEU A 265 -8.20 5.72 -15.77
C LEU A 265 -9.71 6.03 -15.69
N PHE A 266 -10.17 7.16 -16.25
CA PHE A 266 -11.52 7.70 -16.05
C PHE A 266 -12.51 7.41 -17.17
N THR A 267 -12.12 6.60 -18.17
CA THR A 267 -13.03 6.17 -19.24
C THR A 267 -12.99 4.67 -19.43
N MET A 268 -14.17 4.09 -19.65
CA MET A 268 -14.32 2.77 -20.25
C MET A 268 -14.28 2.97 -21.77
N GLY A 269 -13.10 2.88 -22.37
CA GLY A 269 -12.90 3.00 -23.82
C GLY A 269 -11.95 4.14 -24.23
N THR A 270 -11.80 4.31 -25.55
CA THR A 270 -10.77 5.15 -26.19
C THR A 270 -11.19 6.59 -26.49
N ILE A 271 -12.41 6.98 -26.10
CA ILE A 271 -13.05 8.23 -26.58
C ILE A 271 -13.41 9.15 -25.40
N TYR A 272 -12.67 10.26 -25.26
CA TYR A 272 -12.84 11.28 -24.21
C TYR A 272 -13.57 12.51 -24.76
N VAL A 273 -14.82 12.36 -25.17
CA VAL A 273 -15.50 13.40 -25.98
C VAL A 273 -16.49 14.23 -25.16
N SER A 274 -17.04 13.71 -24.05
CA SER A 274 -18.20 14.35 -23.41
C SER A 274 -17.86 15.20 -22.18
N ARG A 275 -18.70 16.20 -21.89
CA ARG A 275 -18.66 16.98 -20.64
C ARG A 275 -18.87 16.11 -19.40
N SER A 276 -19.71 15.08 -19.50
CA SER A 276 -19.98 14.19 -18.36
C SER A 276 -18.75 13.38 -17.96
N GLN A 277 -17.91 12.98 -18.92
CA GLN A 277 -16.60 12.36 -18.64
C GLN A 277 -15.66 13.34 -17.93
N ALA A 278 -15.54 14.57 -18.42
CA ALA A 278 -14.74 15.61 -17.77
C ALA A 278 -15.19 15.86 -16.33
N ARG A 279 -16.50 15.99 -16.07
CA ARG A 279 -17.03 16.18 -14.71
C ARG A 279 -16.66 15.04 -13.76
N ARG A 280 -16.65 13.78 -14.21
CA ARG A 280 -16.24 12.64 -13.35
C ARG A 280 -14.79 12.76 -12.89
N ILE A 281 -13.90 13.25 -13.76
CA ILE A 281 -12.51 13.53 -13.41
C ILE A 281 -12.45 14.64 -12.35
N LEU A 282 -13.19 15.72 -12.57
CA LEU A 282 -13.13 16.93 -11.76
C LEU A 282 -13.78 16.82 -10.37
N VAL A 283 -14.74 15.91 -10.18
CA VAL A 283 -15.42 15.75 -8.88
C VAL A 283 -14.41 15.50 -7.75
N GLY A 284 -14.49 16.32 -6.70
CA GLY A 284 -13.63 16.24 -5.52
C GLY A 284 -12.29 16.96 -5.66
N LEU A 285 -11.94 17.45 -6.86
CA LEU A 285 -10.68 18.14 -7.10
C LEU A 285 -10.70 19.61 -6.66
N GLU A 286 -11.87 20.17 -6.34
CA GLU A 286 -12.04 21.52 -5.81
C GLU A 286 -11.33 21.77 -4.47
N LYS A 287 -10.86 20.71 -3.80
CA LYS A 287 -10.13 20.71 -2.53
C LYS A 287 -8.61 20.93 -2.67
N PHE A 288 -8.12 20.99 -3.90
CA PHE A 288 -6.70 21.14 -4.22
C PHE A 288 -6.42 22.53 -4.80
N LYS A 289 -5.21 23.03 -4.58
CA LYS A 289 -4.71 24.27 -5.22
C LYS A 289 -4.04 23.98 -6.55
N LYS A 290 -3.49 22.78 -6.73
CA LYS A 290 -2.84 22.37 -7.97
C LYS A 290 -3.32 20.98 -8.40
N ILE A 291 -3.78 20.88 -9.64
CA ILE A 291 -4.24 19.62 -10.24
C ILE A 291 -3.36 19.35 -11.45
N ILE A 292 -2.65 18.23 -11.43
CA ILE A 292 -1.99 17.70 -12.61
C ILE A 292 -2.97 16.76 -13.30
N LEU A 293 -3.22 16.99 -14.59
CA LEU A 293 -3.96 16.08 -15.45
C LEU A 293 -2.97 15.41 -16.40
N ASP A 294 -2.69 14.14 -16.17
CA ASP A 294 -1.79 13.36 -17.01
C ASP A 294 -2.56 12.71 -18.17
N PHE A 295 -2.19 13.10 -19.39
CA PHE A 295 -2.76 12.63 -20.64
C PHE A 295 -1.92 11.51 -21.30
N GLU A 296 -0.99 10.88 -20.57
CA GLU A 296 -0.27 9.71 -21.08
C GLU A 296 -1.25 8.63 -21.57
N ARG A 297 -1.01 8.11 -22.78
CA ARG A 297 -1.85 7.09 -23.44
C ARG A 297 -3.31 7.51 -23.69
N VAL A 298 -3.60 8.81 -23.66
CA VAL A 298 -4.89 9.36 -24.10
C VAL A 298 -4.78 9.70 -25.60
N PRO A 299 -5.44 8.97 -26.51
CA PRO A 299 -5.27 9.19 -27.95
C PRO A 299 -5.87 10.52 -28.41
N ASN A 300 -7.04 10.88 -27.91
CA ASN A 300 -7.73 12.13 -28.24
C ASN A 300 -8.64 12.59 -27.10
N ILE A 301 -9.02 13.87 -27.13
CA ILE A 301 -10.11 14.43 -26.34
C ILE A 301 -11.02 15.25 -27.25
N GLY A 302 -12.32 15.30 -26.93
CA GLY A 302 -13.29 16.14 -27.63
C GLY A 302 -13.32 17.56 -27.09
N GLN A 303 -13.82 18.49 -27.91
CA GLN A 303 -13.93 19.90 -27.54
C GLN A 303 -14.76 20.10 -26.26
N ALA A 304 -15.86 19.37 -26.10
CA ALA A 304 -16.73 19.51 -24.95
C ALA A 304 -16.05 19.05 -23.65
N PHE A 305 -15.20 18.02 -23.73
CA PHE A 305 -14.37 17.55 -22.62
C PHE A 305 -13.33 18.60 -22.23
N ALA A 306 -12.57 19.12 -23.20
CA ALA A 306 -11.57 20.16 -22.97
C ALA A 306 -12.19 21.45 -22.39
N ASP A 307 -13.31 21.90 -22.98
CA ASP A 307 -14.05 23.10 -22.56
C ASP A 307 -14.50 23.03 -21.10
N GLU A 308 -14.99 21.87 -20.66
CA GLU A 308 -15.44 21.68 -19.27
C GLU A 308 -14.29 21.80 -18.27
N ILE A 309 -13.11 21.25 -18.60
CA ILE A 309 -11.94 21.25 -17.71
C ILE A 309 -11.26 22.63 -17.71
N PHE A 310 -10.78 23.06 -18.87
CA PHE A 310 -9.83 24.18 -18.96
C PHE A 310 -10.51 25.55 -19.00
N ARG A 311 -11.82 25.61 -19.32
CA ARG A 311 -12.58 26.87 -19.30
C ARG A 311 -13.62 26.89 -18.20
N VAL A 312 -14.58 25.96 -18.19
CA VAL A 312 -15.72 26.02 -17.26
C VAL A 312 -15.27 25.81 -15.81
N PHE A 313 -14.58 24.70 -15.52
CA PHE A 313 -14.12 24.41 -14.17
C PHE A 313 -13.08 25.44 -13.71
N GLN A 314 -12.10 25.77 -14.55
CA GLN A 314 -11.12 26.81 -14.26
C GLN A 314 -11.76 28.17 -13.94
N SER A 315 -12.80 28.59 -14.68
CA SER A 315 -13.51 29.84 -14.39
C SER A 315 -14.29 29.82 -13.07
N ARG A 316 -14.78 28.65 -12.66
CA ARG A 316 -15.49 28.46 -11.39
C ARG A 316 -14.54 28.37 -10.20
N HIS A 317 -13.30 27.95 -10.44
CA HIS A 317 -12.27 27.76 -9.44
C HIS A 317 -10.98 28.48 -9.83
N PRO A 318 -10.98 29.83 -9.89
CA PRO A 318 -9.84 30.61 -10.40
C PRO A 318 -8.56 30.45 -9.56
N ASN A 319 -8.69 30.04 -8.30
CA ASN A 319 -7.56 29.82 -7.38
C ASN A 319 -6.88 28.44 -7.57
N ILE A 320 -7.43 27.58 -8.42
CA ILE A 320 -6.88 26.25 -8.71
C ILE A 320 -6.03 26.33 -9.98
N SER A 321 -4.80 25.83 -9.93
CA SER A 321 -3.94 25.68 -11.09
C SER A 321 -4.11 24.30 -11.70
N ILE A 322 -4.68 24.21 -12.90
CA ILE A 322 -4.73 22.98 -13.69
C ILE A 322 -3.52 22.92 -14.62
N VAL A 323 -2.74 21.84 -14.54
CA VAL A 323 -1.54 21.63 -15.35
C VAL A 323 -1.69 20.34 -16.17
N PRO A 324 -1.88 20.43 -17.49
CA PRO A 324 -1.89 19.25 -18.35
C PRO A 324 -0.46 18.74 -18.63
N LEU A 325 -0.22 17.44 -18.44
CA LEU A 325 1.06 16.77 -18.74
C LEU A 325 0.89 15.66 -19.80
N ASN A 326 2.00 15.27 -20.42
CA ASN A 326 2.11 14.16 -21.38
C ASN A 326 1.08 14.20 -22.53
N MET A 327 0.68 15.39 -22.97
CA MET A 327 -0.23 15.56 -24.10
C MET A 327 0.46 15.23 -25.43
N ASN A 328 -0.17 14.36 -26.22
CA ASN A 328 0.11 14.24 -27.64
C ASN A 328 -0.38 15.48 -28.42
N GLU A 329 -0.06 15.56 -29.71
CA GLU A 329 -0.41 16.71 -30.57
C GLU A 329 -1.92 16.97 -30.64
N THR A 330 -2.73 15.92 -30.79
CA THR A 330 -4.20 16.01 -30.86
C THR A 330 -4.80 16.58 -29.58
N VAL A 331 -4.36 16.08 -28.42
CA VAL A 331 -4.82 16.55 -27.11
C VAL A 331 -4.38 18.00 -26.91
N ARG A 332 -3.12 18.32 -27.20
CA ARG A 332 -2.56 19.68 -27.06
C ARG A 332 -3.33 20.69 -27.91
N PHE A 333 -3.64 20.35 -29.16
CA PHE A 333 -4.44 21.20 -30.04
C PHE A 333 -5.81 21.52 -29.42
N MET A 334 -6.49 20.52 -28.85
CA MET A 334 -7.81 20.72 -28.25
C MET A 334 -7.76 21.57 -26.97
N VAL A 335 -6.75 21.37 -26.12
CA VAL A 335 -6.55 22.20 -24.91
C VAL A 335 -6.28 23.66 -25.30
N GLN A 336 -5.32 23.89 -26.21
CA GLN A 336 -4.98 25.25 -26.65
C GLN A 336 -6.14 25.96 -27.35
N ARG A 337 -6.98 25.21 -28.07
CA ARG A 337 -8.16 25.74 -28.75
C ARG A 337 -9.20 26.29 -27.78
N VAL A 338 -9.35 25.70 -26.59
CA VAL A 338 -10.34 26.16 -25.59
C VAL A 338 -9.76 27.21 -24.64
N GLU A 339 -8.44 27.23 -24.43
CA GLU A 339 -7.75 28.23 -23.61
C GLU A 339 -7.61 29.58 -24.31
N LYS A 340 -7.43 29.59 -25.64
CA LYS A 340 -7.50 30.83 -26.42
C LYS A 340 -8.97 31.21 -26.55
N PRO A 341 -9.42 32.36 -26.01
CA PRO A 341 -10.75 32.84 -26.31
C PRO A 341 -10.83 32.98 -27.82
N SER A 342 -11.82 32.33 -28.45
CA SER A 342 -12.19 32.65 -29.82
C SER A 342 -12.49 34.15 -29.82
N ARG A 343 -11.59 34.95 -30.40
CA ARG A 343 -11.86 36.36 -30.73
C ARG A 343 -13.13 36.33 -31.57
N GLN A 344 -14.25 36.73 -30.97
CA GLN A 344 -15.46 37.12 -31.66
C GLN A 344 -15.48 38.64 -31.72
#